data_AF-A0A7Y8I216-F1
#
_entry.id   AF-A0A7Y8I216-F1
#
_cell.length_a   1.000
_cell.length_b   1.000
_cell.length_c   1.000
_cell.angle_alpha   90.00
_cell.angle_beta   90.00
_cell.angle_gamma   90.00
#
_symmetry.space_group_name_H-M   'P 1'
#
loop_
_entity.id
_entity.type
_entity.pdbx_description
1 polymer ?
#
loop_
_entity_poly.entity_id
_entity_poly.type
_entity_poly.pdbx_seq_one_letter_code
_entity_poly.pdbx_strand_id
1 'polypeptide(L)' 'MHCGGCVARVTSALSKLDGVEVRKVEVGAAELAYDEVKLTPEQVVEAVNRIGFTAREA' A
#
# COMPACT_ATOMS: atom_id res chain seq x y z
N MET A 1 -8.17 9.46 17.73
CA MET A 1 -7.70 8.11 18.13
C MET A 1 -8.06 7.00 17.14
N HIS A 2 -8.14 7.30 15.83
CA HIS A 2 -8.34 6.31 14.78
C HIS A 2 -7.30 6.57 13.68
N CYS A 3 -6.15 5.89 13.75
CA CYS A 3 -5.24 5.85 12.60
C CYS A 3 -4.23 4.70 12.66
N GLY A 4 -3.82 4.24 13.84
CA GLY A 4 -2.86 3.12 13.95
C GLY A 4 -3.36 1.84 13.29
N GLY A 5 -4.63 1.47 13.52
CA GLY A 5 -5.23 0.30 12.88
C GLY A 5 -5.36 0.42 11.36
N CYS A 6 -5.62 1.61 10.83
CA CYS A 6 -5.68 1.83 9.38
C CYS A 6 -4.30 1.70 8.74
N VAL A 7 -3.28 2.34 9.33
CA VAL A 7 -1.88 2.23 8.88
C VAL A 7 -1.41 0.77 8.92
N ALA A 8 -1.69 0.04 10.00
CA ALA A 8 -1.33 -1.37 10.12
C ALA A 8 -2.01 -2.24 9.05
N ARG A 9 -3.30 -2.00 8.76
CA ARG A 9 -4.03 -2.73 7.72
C ARG A 9 -3.46 -2.49 6.33
N VAL A 10 -3.17 -1.23 5.98
CA VAL A 10 -2.57 -0.86 4.69
C VAL A 10 -1.17 -1.46 4.57
N THR A 11 -0.33 -1.30 5.60
CA THR A 11 1.03 -1.89 5.63
C THR A 11 0.98 -3.39 5.41
N SER A 12 0.11 -4.12 6.13
CA SER A 12 -0.04 -5.56 5.98
C SER A 12 -0.54 -5.99 4.60
N ALA A 13 -1.41 -5.20 3.96
CA ALA A 13 -1.86 -5.49 2.60
C ALA A 13 -0.75 -5.30 1.57
N LEU A 14 0.00 -4.20 1.69
CA LEU A 14 1.13 -3.90 0.82
C LEU A 14 2.24 -4.96 0.98
N SER A 15 2.66 -5.29 2.20
CA SER A 15 3.73 -6.28 2.45
C SER A 15 3.43 -7.71 1.95
N LYS A 16 2.22 -8.00 1.48
CA LYS A 16 1.87 -9.28 0.85
C LYS A 16 2.12 -9.31 -0.66
N LEU A 17 2.40 -8.16 -1.28
CA LEU A 17 2.74 -8.07 -2.69
C LEU A 17 4.19 -8.51 -2.90
N ASP A 18 4.42 -9.41 -3.86
CA ASP A 18 5.78 -9.78 -4.26
C ASP A 18 6.44 -8.61 -4.99
N GLY A 19 7.68 -8.31 -4.65
CA GLY A 19 8.43 -7.22 -5.26
C GLY A 19 8.09 -5.84 -4.72
N VAL A 20 7.38 -5.70 -3.59
CA VAL A 20 7.20 -4.40 -2.92
C VAL A 20 8.13 -4.26 -1.70
N GLU A 21 8.67 -3.07 -1.52
CA GLU A 21 9.39 -2.62 -0.33
C GLU A 21 8.63 -1.43 0.27
N VAL A 22 7.92 -1.66 1.37
CA VAL A 22 7.20 -0.59 2.08
C VAL A 22 8.19 0.24 2.89
N ARG A 23 8.34 1.52 2.55
CA ARG A 23 9.27 2.44 3.24
C ARG A 23 8.60 3.18 4.38
N LYS A 24 7.41 3.73 4.13
CA LYS A 24 6.64 4.48 5.11
C LYS A 24 5.16 4.36 4.81
N VAL A 25 4.34 4.21 5.85
CA VAL A 25 2.88 4.30 5.71
C VAL A 25 2.37 5.23 6.79
N GLU A 26 1.58 6.20 6.38
CA GLU A 26 0.90 7.14 7.27
C GLU A 26 -0.53 7.36 6.79
N VAL A 27 -1.30 8.14 7.56
CA VAL A 27 -2.68 8.40 7.17
C VAL A 27 -2.70 9.26 5.92
N GLY A 28 -3.24 8.72 4.84
CA GLY A 28 -3.40 9.43 3.57
C GLY A 28 -2.20 9.34 2.62
N ALA A 29 -1.09 8.70 3.02
CA ALA A 29 0.06 8.51 2.16
C ALA A 29 0.80 7.19 2.47
N ALA A 30 1.37 6.58 1.43
CA ALA A 30 2.28 5.45 1.57
C ALA A 30 3.45 5.65 0.60
N GLU A 31 4.67 5.56 1.13
CA GLU A 31 5.90 5.56 0.36
C GLU A 31 6.41 4.13 0.29
N LEU A 32 6.65 3.66 -0.92
CA LEU A 32 7.13 2.31 -1.20
C LEU A 32 7.99 2.32 -2.46
N ALA A 33 8.86 1.33 -2.57
CA ALA A 33 9.52 0.97 -3.82
C ALA A 33 8.92 -0.35 -4.31
N TYR A 34 8.91 -0.57 -5.62
CA TYR A 34 8.49 -1.84 -6.19
C TYR A 34 9.32 -2.19 -7.42
N ASP A 35 9.41 -3.49 -7.70
CA ASP A 35 10.02 -4.04 -8.90
C ASP A 35 9.00 -3.98 -10.05
N GLU A 36 9.22 -3.08 -11.00
CA GLU A 36 8.35 -2.84 -12.17
C GLU A 36 8.20 -4.08 -13.08
N VAL A 37 9.08 -5.08 -12.96
CA VAL A 37 8.96 -6.35 -13.68
C VAL A 37 7.95 -7.28 -13.02
N LYS A 38 7.73 -7.13 -11.71
CA LYS A 38 6.87 -8.02 -10.90
C LYS A 38 5.54 -7.39 -10.51
N LEU A 39 5.51 -6.07 -10.37
CA LEU A 39 4.39 -5.34 -9.81
C LEU A 39 4.17 -4.03 -10.56
N THR A 40 2.92 -3.71 -10.88
CA THR A 40 2.54 -2.42 -11.44
C THR A 40 1.95 -1.50 -10.36
N PRO A 41 2.04 -0.17 -10.52
CA PRO A 41 1.42 0.75 -9.57
C PRO A 41 -0.10 0.56 -9.46
N GLU A 42 -0.77 0.13 -10.52
CA GLU A 42 -2.20 -0.22 -10.50
C GLU A 42 -2.48 -1.40 -9.55
N GLN A 43 -1.61 -2.42 -9.52
CA GLN A 43 -1.75 -3.56 -8.60
C GLN A 43 -1.56 -3.14 -7.14
N VAL A 44 -0.65 -2.19 -6.88
CA VAL A 44 -0.46 -1.58 -5.56
C VAL A 44 -1.73 -0.87 -5.12
N VAL A 45 -2.29 -0.03 -5.99
CA VAL A 45 -3.55 0.69 -5.74
C VAL A 45 -4.70 -0.29 -5.51
N GLU A 46 -4.80 -1.34 -6.32
CA GLU A 46 -5.84 -2.35 -6.18
C GLU A 46 -5.75 -3.10 -4.83
N ALA A 47 -4.54 -3.42 -4.37
CA ALA A 47 -4.34 -4.07 -3.08
C ALA A 47 -4.89 -3.22 -1.91
N VAL A 48 -4.69 -1.90 -1.97
CA VAL A 48 -5.25 -0.95 -1.00
C VAL A 48 -6.76 -0.83 -1.16
N ASN A 49 -7.28 -0.83 -2.39
CA ASN A 49 -8.72 -0.76 -2.64
C ASN A 49 -9.47 -1.99 -2.12
N ARG A 50 -8.88 -3.19 -2.28
CA ARG A 50 -9.46 -4.47 -1.81
C ARG A 50 -9.68 -4.54 -0.30
N ILE A 51 -8.90 -3.80 0.49
CA ILE A 51 -9.07 -3.75 1.95
C ILE A 51 -10.02 -2.64 2.42
N GLY A 52 -10.70 -1.95 1.50
CA GLY A 52 -11.74 -0.97 1.75
C GLY A 52 -11.28 0.48 1.84
N PHE A 53 -10.10 0.81 1.30
CA PHE A 53 -9.60 2.18 1.19
C PHE A 53 -9.66 2.66 -0.26
N THR A 54 -9.38 3.94 -0.51
CA THR A 54 -9.20 4.45 -1.87
C THR A 54 -7.78 4.96 -1.99
N ALA A 55 -7.00 4.35 -2.89
CA ALA A 55 -5.66 4.80 -3.23
C ALA A 55 -5.61 5.31 -4.68
N ARG A 56 -4.64 6.17 -4.94
CA ARG A 56 -4.26 6.63 -6.28
C ARG A 56 -2.75 6.78 -6.32
N GLU A 57 -2.16 6.50 -7.47
CA GLU A 57 -0.78 6.90 -7.75
C GLU A 57 -0.72 8.44 -7.80
N ALA A 58 0.39 9.00 -7.31
CA ALA A 58 0.60 10.44 -7.22
C ALA A 58 1.51 10.94 -8.34
#